data_AF-A0A845ULK6-F1
#
_entry.id   AF-A0A845ULK6-F1
#
_cell.length_a   1.000
_cell.length_b   1.000
_cell.length_c   1.000
_cell.angle_alpha   90.00
_cell.angle_beta   90.00
_cell.angle_gamma   90.00
#
_symmetry.space_group_name_H-M   'P 1'
#
loop_
_entity.id
_entity.type
_entity.pdbx_description
1 polymer ?
#
loop_
_entity_poly.entity_id
_entity_poly.type
_entity_poly.pdbx_seq_one_letter_code
_entity_poly.pdbx_strand_id
1 'polypeptide(L)'
;MWSWLRGKMESDVPPSGVIVDAGIPAQDRVAELPLPEPLFILHYNGFGALPDDADLRRVLLATARDGDFLRDLPRVSAQKLEARAGLQARFGVDADTMTRFFRVLHAEITRRMYVEAARQREGAVGLRLTLLKPETASPEERVMVATDAHGLGAGVYPFGHIPENPHPGSENPFMIRVVMKKDLV
;
A
#
# COMPACT_ATOMS: atom_id res chain seq x y z
N MET A 1 -17.61 10.87 2.50
CA MET A 1 -18.12 10.76 1.11
C MET A 1 -17.03 11.31 0.20
N TRP A 2 -16.17 10.43 -0.35
CA TRP A 2 -14.97 10.84 -1.08
C TRP A 2 -15.28 10.97 -2.57
N SER A 3 -15.32 12.22 -3.06
CA SER A 3 -15.83 12.61 -4.38
C SER A 3 -14.75 12.69 -5.46
N TRP A 4 -13.81 11.73 -5.51
CA TRP A 4 -12.72 11.77 -6.50
C TRP A 4 -12.97 10.96 -7.79
N LEU A 5 -14.15 10.33 -7.92
CA LEU A 5 -14.53 9.56 -9.13
C LEU A 5 -15.44 10.31 -10.12
N ARG A 6 -15.79 11.58 -9.89
CA ARG A 6 -16.53 12.41 -10.86
C ARG A 6 -15.65 13.51 -11.43
N GLY A 7 -14.82 13.15 -12.40
CA GLY A 7 -14.21 14.13 -13.30
C GLY A 7 -15.30 14.78 -14.15
N LYS A 8 -15.56 16.07 -13.93
CA LYS A 8 -16.11 16.93 -14.98
C LYS A 8 -14.92 17.44 -15.79
N MET A 9 -14.97 17.21 -17.10
CA MET A 9 -14.12 17.87 -18.08
C MET A 9 -14.32 19.39 -17.98
N GLU A 10 -13.25 20.12 -17.69
CA GLU A 10 -13.03 21.44 -18.27
C GLU A 10 -11.58 21.49 -18.75
N SER A 11 -11.44 21.82 -20.02
CA SER A 11 -10.20 21.90 -20.76
C SER A 11 -9.46 23.18 -20.40
N ASP A 12 -8.24 23.05 -19.89
CA ASP A 12 -7.20 24.04 -20.11
C ASP A 12 -5.93 23.29 -20.48
N VAL A 13 -5.49 23.45 -21.73
CA VAL A 13 -4.24 22.85 -22.22
C VAL A 13 -3.10 23.64 -21.58
N PRO A 14 -2.26 23.03 -20.72
CA PRO A 14 -1.12 23.74 -20.17
C PRO A 14 -0.07 23.98 -21.27
N PRO A 15 0.67 25.10 -21.22
CA PRO A 15 1.67 25.42 -22.23
C PRO A 15 2.78 24.36 -22.26
N SER A 16 3.23 24.02 -23.45
CA SER A 16 4.27 23.03 -23.71
C SER A 16 5.58 23.42 -23.00
N GLY A 17 5.97 22.66 -21.98
CA GLY A 17 7.25 22.81 -21.29
C GLY A 17 7.21 22.73 -19.77
N VAL A 18 6.02 22.70 -19.16
CA VAL A 18 5.91 22.51 -17.69
C VAL A 18 5.77 21.03 -17.41
N ILE A 19 6.80 20.44 -16.79
CA ILE A 19 6.64 19.18 -16.06
C ILE A 19 5.73 19.52 -14.88
N VAL A 20 4.42 19.32 -15.06
CA VAL A 20 3.46 19.39 -13.97
C VAL A 20 3.77 18.17 -13.12
N ASP A 21 4.52 18.40 -12.04
CA ASP A 21 4.70 17.43 -10.97
C ASP A 21 3.28 17.03 -10.53
N ALA A 22 2.86 15.83 -10.93
CA ALA A 22 1.51 15.32 -10.78
C ALA A 22 1.24 15.00 -9.31
N GLY A 23 1.23 16.04 -8.47
CA GLY A 23 0.95 15.98 -7.06
C GLY A 23 -0.52 16.24 -6.79
N ILE A 24 -1.10 15.44 -5.89
CA ILE A 24 -2.41 15.68 -5.31
C ILE A 24 -2.42 17.12 -4.71
N PRO A 25 -3.40 17.98 -5.08
CA PRO A 25 -3.47 19.35 -4.58
C PRO A 25 -3.45 19.43 -3.05
N ALA A 26 -2.92 20.52 -2.48
CA ALA A 26 -2.74 20.65 -1.03
C ALA A 26 -4.04 20.49 -0.22
N GLN A 27 -5.15 20.94 -0.78
CA GLN A 27 -6.50 20.82 -0.23
C GLN A 27 -7.05 19.39 -0.23
N ASP A 28 -6.49 18.50 -1.06
CA ASP A 28 -6.88 17.10 -1.18
C ASP A 28 -5.94 16.16 -0.41
N ARG A 29 -4.98 16.73 0.36
CA ARG A 29 -4.06 15.95 1.19
C ARG A 29 -4.80 15.33 2.36
N VAL A 30 -4.68 14.01 2.49
CA VAL A 30 -5.17 13.32 3.67
C VAL A 30 -4.23 13.62 4.84
N ALA A 31 -4.78 14.11 5.94
CA ALA A 31 -3.98 14.41 7.14
C ALA A 31 -3.34 13.16 7.74
N GLU A 32 -4.01 12.00 7.63
CA GLU A 32 -3.54 10.71 8.14
C GLU A 32 -3.81 9.59 7.12
N LEU A 33 -2.77 8.85 6.74
CA LEU A 33 -2.92 7.69 5.86
C LEU A 33 -3.65 6.54 6.57
N PRO A 34 -4.45 5.73 5.85
CA PRO A 34 -5.23 4.65 6.43
C PRO A 34 -4.36 3.42 6.76
N LEU A 35 -3.51 3.54 7.79
CA LEU A 35 -2.69 2.46 8.34
C LEU A 35 -3.13 2.10 9.76
N PRO A 36 -3.97 1.07 9.94
CA PRO A 36 -4.32 0.56 11.26
C PRO A 36 -3.08 0.13 12.05
N GLU A 37 -3.02 0.47 13.33
CA GLU A 37 -1.89 0.09 14.19
C GLU A 37 -1.67 -1.43 14.29
N PRO A 38 -2.71 -2.29 14.41
CA PRO A 38 -2.51 -3.74 14.44
C PRO A 38 -1.79 -4.26 13.20
N LEU A 39 -2.09 -3.68 12.03
CA LEU A 39 -1.43 -4.05 10.78
C LEU A 39 0.02 -3.57 10.74
N PHE A 40 0.29 -2.34 11.18
CA PHE A 40 1.66 -1.86 11.31
C PHE A 40 2.49 -2.79 12.19
N ILE A 41 1.94 -3.22 13.34
CA ILE A 41 2.61 -4.15 14.26
C ILE A 41 2.89 -5.50 13.58
N LEU A 42 1.95 -6.04 12.80
CA LEU A 42 2.16 -7.27 12.03
C LEU A 42 3.34 -7.14 11.06
N HIS A 43 3.41 -6.05 10.28
CA HIS A 43 4.52 -5.83 9.36
C HIS A 43 5.84 -5.52 10.08
N TYR A 44 5.80 -4.78 11.18
CA TYR A 44 6.97 -4.49 12.00
C TYR A 44 7.62 -5.77 12.52
N ASN A 45 6.81 -6.65 13.12
CA ASN A 45 7.28 -7.93 13.66
C ASN A 45 7.71 -8.89 12.56
N GLY A 46 6.97 -8.94 11.44
CA GLY A 46 7.29 -9.82 10.31
C GLY A 46 8.55 -9.42 9.53
N PHE A 47 8.96 -8.15 9.56
CA PHE A 47 10.12 -7.67 8.81
C PHE A 47 11.45 -8.24 9.34
N GLY A 48 11.52 -8.55 10.64
CA GLY A 48 12.64 -9.31 11.24
C GLY A 48 13.99 -8.60 11.35
N ALA A 49 14.17 -7.43 10.73
CA ALA A 49 15.43 -6.66 10.76
C ALA A 49 15.36 -5.36 11.59
N LEU A 50 14.25 -5.11 12.30
CA LEU A 50 14.11 -3.99 13.23
C LEU A 50 14.19 -4.49 14.68
N PRO A 51 14.77 -3.71 15.61
CA PRO A 51 14.85 -4.08 17.02
C PRO A 51 13.45 -4.10 17.65
N ASP A 52 13.22 -4.93 18.67
CA ASP A 52 11.97 -4.88 19.44
C ASP A 52 11.98 -3.69 20.41
N ASP A 53 11.64 -2.50 19.91
CA ASP A 53 11.66 -1.25 20.67
C ASP A 53 10.33 -0.48 20.50
N ALA A 54 9.68 -0.19 21.63
CA ALA A 54 8.37 0.47 21.66
C ALA A 54 8.40 1.92 21.19
N ASP A 55 9.52 2.60 21.39
CA ASP A 55 9.70 3.99 21.02
C ASP A 55 10.00 4.11 19.52
N LEU A 56 10.82 3.21 18.97
CA LEU A 56 10.99 3.04 17.53
C LEU A 56 9.65 2.74 16.85
N ARG A 57 8.87 1.79 17.36
CA ARG A 57 7.52 1.49 16.83
C ARG A 57 6.63 2.73 16.76
N ARG A 58 6.61 3.54 17.81
CA ARG A 58 5.79 4.76 17.87
C ARG A 58 6.23 5.78 16.83
N VAL A 59 7.55 6.01 16.71
CA VAL A 59 8.12 6.94 15.74
C VAL A 59 7.81 6.49 14.31
N LEU A 60 7.94 5.19 14.03
CA LEU A 60 7.66 4.65 12.70
C LEU A 60 6.19 4.66 12.34
N LEU A 61 5.29 4.32 13.28
CA LEU A 61 3.85 4.39 13.05
C LEU A 61 3.41 5.83 12.74
N ALA A 62 3.90 6.80 13.51
CA ALA A 62 3.63 8.22 13.25
C ALA A 62 4.17 8.66 11.89
N THR A 63 5.36 8.17 11.50
CA THR A 63 5.94 8.43 10.18
C THR A 63 5.09 7.86 9.05
N ALA A 64 4.66 6.60 9.17
CA ALA A 64 3.92 5.90 8.13
C ALA A 64 2.49 6.40 7.96
N ARG A 65 1.96 7.11 8.97
CA ARG A 65 0.65 7.75 8.93
C ARG A 65 0.68 9.18 8.43
N ASP A 66 1.86 9.79 8.34
CA ASP A 66 2.03 11.14 7.81
C ASP A 66 1.52 11.22 6.37
N GLY A 67 0.74 12.25 6.05
CA GLY A 67 0.13 12.44 4.72
C GLY A 67 1.15 12.55 3.58
N ASP A 68 2.39 12.94 3.87
CA ASP A 68 3.47 13.04 2.89
C ASP A 68 4.21 11.72 2.67
N PHE A 69 3.99 10.70 3.52
CA PHE A 69 4.75 9.44 3.50
C PHE A 69 4.74 8.76 2.13
N LEU A 70 3.58 8.61 1.50
CA LEU A 70 3.47 8.00 0.16
C LEU A 70 4.13 8.85 -0.93
N ARG A 71 4.08 10.18 -0.82
CA ARG A 71 4.65 11.11 -1.80
C ARG A 71 6.17 11.08 -1.78
N ASP A 72 6.74 11.09 -0.57
CA ASP A 72 8.19 11.17 -0.40
C ASP A 72 8.90 9.90 -0.91
N LEU A 73 8.18 8.78 -1.09
CA LEU A 73 8.74 7.48 -1.43
C LEU A 73 9.66 6.93 -0.31
N PRO A 74 9.89 5.60 -0.24
CA PRO A 74 10.54 4.97 0.91
C PRO A 74 11.91 5.55 1.27
N ARG A 75 12.72 5.89 0.26
CA ARG A 75 14.09 6.40 0.48
C ARG A 75 14.09 7.79 1.10
N VAL A 76 13.28 8.71 0.60
CA VAL A 76 13.24 10.08 1.14
C VAL A 76 12.57 10.07 2.51
N SER A 77 11.51 9.28 2.70
CA SER A 77 10.90 9.06 4.01
C SER A 77 11.93 8.57 5.05
N ALA A 78 12.77 7.61 4.69
CA ALA A 78 13.83 7.10 5.56
C ALA A 78 14.89 8.17 5.87
N GLN A 79 15.33 8.94 4.87
CA GLN A 79 16.29 10.04 5.04
C GLN A 79 15.76 11.16 5.93
N LYS A 80 14.50 11.59 5.71
CA LYS A 80 13.84 12.60 6.56
C LYS A 80 13.68 12.10 7.99
N LEU A 81 13.34 10.82 8.16
CA LEU A 81 13.22 10.23 9.48
C LEU A 81 14.58 10.16 10.19
N GLU A 82 15.65 9.73 9.51
CA GLU A 82 17.01 9.74 10.06
C GLU A 82 17.41 11.14 10.51
N ALA A 83 17.21 12.16 9.66
CA ALA A 83 17.55 13.54 9.98
C ALA A 83 16.80 14.09 11.20
N ARG A 84 15.55 13.68 11.44
CA ARG A 84 14.76 14.17 12.58
C ARG A 84 14.93 13.37 13.87
N ALA A 85 15.16 12.06 13.77
CA ALA A 85 15.08 11.13 14.91
C ALA A 85 16.41 10.43 15.24
N GLY A 86 17.41 10.50 14.35
CA GLY A 86 18.71 9.86 14.50
C GLY A 86 18.59 8.34 14.68
N LEU A 87 18.02 7.63 13.71
CA LEU A 87 17.71 6.19 13.83
C LEU A 87 18.95 5.36 14.10
N GLN A 88 20.06 5.64 13.39
CA GLN A 88 21.29 4.89 13.58
C GLN A 88 21.87 5.12 14.99
N ALA A 89 21.90 6.37 15.44
CA ALA A 89 22.47 6.73 16.73
C ALA A 89 21.60 6.25 17.92
N ARG A 90 20.28 6.28 17.77
CA ARG A 90 19.32 5.99 18.85
C ARG A 90 18.89 4.53 18.91
N PHE A 91 18.70 3.89 17.76
CA PHE A 91 18.13 2.55 17.66
C PHE A 91 19.05 1.55 16.95
N GLY A 92 20.20 1.99 16.41
CA GLY A 92 21.12 1.12 15.67
C GLY A 92 20.58 0.67 14.31
N VAL A 93 19.60 1.39 13.74
CA VAL A 93 18.96 1.04 12.47
C VAL A 93 19.49 1.94 11.37
N ASP A 94 20.05 1.33 10.32
CA ASP A 94 20.58 2.07 9.18
C ASP A 94 19.48 2.50 8.20
N ALA A 95 19.80 3.48 7.36
CA ALA A 95 18.85 4.06 6.40
C ALA A 95 18.40 3.07 5.29
N ASP A 96 19.21 2.07 4.94
CA ASP A 96 18.83 1.06 3.94
C ASP A 96 17.80 0.09 4.52
N THR A 97 18.05 -0.40 5.74
CA THR A 97 17.08 -1.20 6.51
C THR A 97 15.76 -0.45 6.67
N MET A 98 15.81 0.84 6.99
CA MET A 98 14.60 1.67 7.06
C MET A 98 13.91 1.83 5.70
N THR A 99 14.68 2.05 4.62
CA THR A 99 14.13 2.16 3.26
C THR A 99 13.42 0.87 2.85
N ARG A 100 13.99 -0.30 3.16
CA ARG A 100 13.38 -1.61 2.88
C ARG A 100 12.08 -1.79 3.66
N PHE A 101 12.05 -1.44 4.94
CA PHE A 101 10.82 -1.50 5.73
C PHE A 101 9.75 -0.53 5.20
N PHE A 102 10.14 0.68 4.79
CA PHE A 102 9.19 1.63 4.22
C PHE A 102 8.65 1.18 2.86
N ARG A 103 9.38 0.44 2.04
CA ARG A 103 8.82 -0.18 0.82
C ARG A 103 7.65 -1.11 1.15
N VAL A 104 7.80 -1.93 2.19
CA VAL A 104 6.75 -2.83 2.67
C VAL A 104 5.50 -2.04 3.07
N LEU A 105 5.66 -0.99 3.88
CA LEU A 105 4.53 -0.17 4.32
C LEU A 105 3.90 0.62 3.16
N HIS A 106 4.69 1.15 2.22
CA HIS A 106 4.18 1.81 1.02
C HIS A 106 3.29 0.87 0.20
N ALA A 107 3.76 -0.35 -0.05
CA ALA A 107 3.00 -1.35 -0.79
C ALA A 107 1.68 -1.66 -0.09
N GLU A 108 1.69 -1.84 1.24
CA GLU A 108 0.49 -2.18 2.00
C GLU A 108 -0.53 -1.02 2.07
N ILE A 109 -0.08 0.20 2.35
CA ILE A 109 -0.97 1.37 2.37
C ILE A 109 -1.57 1.60 0.98
N THR A 110 -0.75 1.52 -0.07
CA THR A 110 -1.21 1.66 -1.46
C THR A 110 -2.25 0.58 -1.81
N ARG A 111 -2.00 -0.66 -1.42
CA ARG A 111 -2.96 -1.76 -1.58
C ARG A 111 -4.29 -1.45 -0.93
N ARG A 112 -4.30 -0.98 0.31
CA ARG A 112 -5.54 -0.66 1.03
C ARG A 112 -6.29 0.48 0.39
N MET A 113 -5.59 1.56 0.01
CA MET A 113 -6.22 2.66 -0.72
C MET A 113 -6.84 2.18 -2.04
N TYR A 114 -6.16 1.29 -2.77
CA TYR A 114 -6.70 0.69 -3.99
C TYR A 114 -7.94 -0.16 -3.72
N VAL A 115 -7.90 -1.04 -2.71
CA VAL A 115 -9.03 -1.89 -2.31
C VAL A 115 -10.25 -1.03 -1.95
N GLU A 116 -10.06 0.00 -1.13
CA GLU A 116 -11.14 0.89 -0.72
C GLU A 116 -11.68 1.70 -1.90
N ALA A 117 -10.82 2.21 -2.79
CA ALA A 117 -11.27 2.87 -4.01
C ALA A 117 -12.03 1.92 -4.94
N ALA A 118 -11.61 0.66 -5.03
CA ALA A 118 -12.28 -0.36 -5.83
C ALA A 118 -13.67 -0.71 -5.29
N ARG A 119 -13.86 -0.76 -3.96
CA ARG A 119 -15.17 -0.98 -3.32
C ARG A 119 -16.22 0.05 -3.74
N GLN A 120 -15.79 1.28 -4.01
CA GLN A 120 -16.69 2.39 -4.37
C GLN A 120 -17.06 2.41 -5.87
N ARG A 121 -16.48 1.52 -6.68
CA ARG A 121 -16.77 1.47 -8.12
C ARG A 121 -18.10 0.78 -8.36
N GLU A 122 -18.98 1.45 -9.09
CA GLU A 122 -20.28 0.90 -9.46
C GLU A 122 -20.13 -0.41 -10.24
N GLY A 123 -20.83 -1.45 -9.79
CA GLY A 123 -20.78 -2.77 -10.41
C GLY A 123 -19.51 -3.58 -10.11
N ALA A 124 -18.58 -3.09 -9.27
CA ALA A 124 -17.46 -3.91 -8.80
C ALA A 124 -17.96 -4.98 -7.82
N VAL A 125 -17.50 -6.21 -7.99
CA VAL A 125 -17.91 -7.37 -7.17
C VAL A 125 -16.78 -7.91 -6.30
N GLY A 126 -15.54 -7.59 -6.65
CA GLY A 126 -14.37 -8.05 -5.92
C GLY A 126 -13.07 -7.70 -6.64
N LEU A 127 -12.00 -8.40 -6.23
CA LEU A 127 -10.66 -8.23 -6.77
C LEU A 127 -10.12 -9.58 -7.23
N ARG A 128 -9.41 -9.59 -8.35
CA ARG A 128 -8.60 -10.72 -8.79
C ARG A 128 -7.16 -10.49 -8.36
N LEU A 129 -6.59 -11.49 -7.69
CA LEU A 129 -5.17 -11.56 -7.36
C LEU A 129 -4.44 -12.38 -8.44
N THR A 130 -3.28 -11.87 -8.86
CA THR A 130 -2.36 -12.55 -9.78
C THR A 130 -0.95 -12.36 -9.26
N LEU A 131 -0.04 -13.30 -9.52
CA LEU A 131 1.34 -13.22 -9.02
C LEU A 131 2.15 -12.23 -9.85
N LEU A 132 2.87 -11.32 -9.19
CA LEU A 132 3.85 -10.44 -9.85
C LEU A 132 5.03 -11.24 -10.39
N LYS A 133 5.49 -12.24 -9.63
CA LYS A 133 6.61 -13.13 -9.95
C LYS A 133 6.22 -14.60 -9.74
N PRO A 134 5.49 -15.21 -10.68
CA PRO A 134 5.00 -16.58 -10.53
C PRO A 134 6.10 -17.63 -10.29
N GLU A 135 7.29 -17.38 -10.82
CA GLU A 135 8.44 -18.28 -10.75
C GLU A 135 9.01 -18.41 -9.34
N THR A 136 9.00 -17.34 -8.54
CA THR A 136 9.49 -17.33 -7.16
C THR A 136 8.38 -17.43 -6.12
N ALA A 137 7.12 -17.54 -6.54
CA ALA A 137 5.99 -17.50 -5.62
C ALA A 137 5.95 -18.71 -4.68
N SER A 138 5.61 -18.46 -3.42
CA SER A 138 5.45 -19.50 -2.40
C SER A 138 4.25 -20.41 -2.71
N PRO A 139 4.19 -21.62 -2.12
CA PRO A 139 3.03 -22.49 -2.27
C PRO A 139 1.71 -21.82 -1.84
N GLU A 140 1.74 -21.06 -0.74
CA GLU A 140 0.57 -20.35 -0.24
C GLU A 140 0.10 -19.26 -1.22
N GLU A 141 1.03 -18.46 -1.76
CA GLU A 141 0.71 -17.43 -2.76
C GLU A 141 0.10 -18.04 -4.04
N ARG A 142 0.64 -19.20 -4.48
CA ARG A 142 0.09 -19.94 -5.63
C ARG A 142 -1.32 -20.45 -5.36
N VAL A 143 -1.58 -20.96 -4.15
CA VAL A 143 -2.93 -21.40 -3.74
C VAL A 143 -3.91 -20.22 -3.79
N MET A 144 -3.51 -19.05 -3.28
CA MET A 144 -4.38 -17.87 -3.27
C MET A 144 -4.81 -17.44 -4.69
N VAL A 145 -3.92 -17.48 -5.68
CA VAL A 145 -4.29 -17.09 -7.05
C VAL A 145 -4.97 -18.20 -7.86
N ALA A 146 -4.84 -19.46 -7.44
CA ALA A 146 -5.43 -20.61 -8.14
C ALA A 146 -6.81 -21.00 -7.62
N THR A 147 -7.13 -20.67 -6.36
CA THR A 147 -8.36 -21.09 -5.70
C THR A 147 -9.57 -20.31 -6.19
N ASP A 148 -10.71 -20.99 -6.41
CA ASP A 148 -12.02 -20.36 -6.62
C ASP A 148 -12.94 -20.66 -5.43
N ALA A 149 -12.62 -20.08 -4.26
CA ALA A 149 -13.34 -20.34 -3.02
C ALA A 149 -14.74 -19.71 -2.99
N HIS A 150 -15.02 -18.78 -3.90
CA HIS A 150 -16.22 -17.95 -3.89
C HIS A 150 -17.09 -18.10 -5.15
N GLY A 151 -16.71 -18.97 -6.09
CA GLY A 151 -17.43 -19.17 -7.35
C GLY A 151 -17.37 -17.96 -8.28
N LEU A 152 -16.33 -17.14 -8.17
CA LEU A 152 -16.12 -15.91 -8.95
C LEU A 152 -14.97 -16.06 -9.96
N GLY A 153 -14.41 -17.26 -10.06
CA GLY A 153 -13.21 -17.59 -10.83
C GLY A 153 -11.95 -17.61 -9.98
N ALA A 154 -10.93 -18.30 -10.49
CA ALA A 154 -9.64 -18.47 -9.81
C ALA A 154 -9.01 -17.13 -9.38
N GLY A 155 -8.61 -17.06 -8.11
CA GLY A 155 -7.97 -15.91 -7.50
C GLY A 155 -8.89 -14.69 -7.33
N VAL A 156 -10.21 -14.86 -7.49
CA VAL A 156 -11.19 -13.78 -7.31
C VAL A 156 -11.79 -13.82 -5.92
N TYR A 157 -11.67 -12.71 -5.21
CA TYR A 157 -12.16 -12.53 -3.86
C TYR A 157 -13.18 -11.40 -3.81
N PRO A 158 -14.37 -11.61 -3.21
CA PRO A 158 -15.29 -10.52 -2.93
C PRO A 158 -14.67 -9.58 -1.89
N PHE A 159 -15.09 -8.31 -1.89
CA PHE A 159 -14.46 -7.30 -1.02
C PHE A 159 -14.47 -7.65 0.47
N GLY A 160 -15.43 -8.45 0.96
CA GLY A 160 -15.47 -8.92 2.34
C GLY A 160 -14.46 -10.01 2.71
N HIS A 161 -13.81 -10.63 1.72
CA HIS A 161 -12.95 -11.81 1.89
C HIS A 161 -11.60 -11.67 1.17
N ILE A 162 -11.13 -10.43 0.96
CA ILE A 162 -9.81 -10.20 0.38
C ILE A 162 -8.76 -10.68 1.39
N PRO A 163 -7.88 -11.63 1.02
CA PRO A 163 -6.87 -12.10 1.93
C PRO A 163 -5.82 -11.03 2.21
N GLU A 164 -5.23 -11.10 3.40
CA GLU A 164 -4.08 -10.29 3.77
C GLU A 164 -2.80 -10.81 3.11
N ASN A 165 -1.70 -10.05 3.22
CA ASN A 165 -0.39 -10.54 2.76
C ASN A 165 0.01 -11.79 3.59
N PRO A 166 0.28 -12.96 2.95
CA PRO A 166 0.68 -14.16 3.67
C PRO A 166 2.03 -14.02 4.39
N HIS A 167 2.88 -13.07 3.94
CA HIS A 167 4.19 -12.81 4.52
C HIS A 167 4.27 -11.37 5.06
N PRO A 168 3.76 -11.10 6.29
CA PRO A 168 3.95 -9.80 6.93
C PRO A 168 5.42 -9.42 6.98
N GLY A 169 5.71 -8.15 6.73
CA GLY A 169 7.09 -7.66 6.62
C GLY A 169 7.72 -7.84 5.23
N SER A 170 7.06 -8.46 4.26
CA SER A 170 7.46 -8.40 2.85
C SER A 170 6.55 -7.51 2.02
N GLU A 171 7.03 -7.07 0.86
CA GLU A 171 6.17 -6.43 -0.13
C GLU A 171 5.07 -7.40 -0.57
N ASN A 172 3.89 -6.86 -0.92
CA ASN A 172 2.78 -7.66 -1.38
C ASN A 172 3.12 -8.33 -2.73
N PRO A 173 3.00 -9.66 -2.88
CA PRO A 173 3.42 -10.38 -4.08
C PRO A 173 2.41 -10.32 -5.22
N PHE A 174 1.25 -9.70 -5.02
CA PHE A 174 0.12 -9.76 -5.93
C PHE A 174 -0.07 -8.48 -6.76
N MET A 175 -0.32 -8.66 -8.06
CA MET A 175 -0.99 -7.67 -8.88
C MET A 175 -2.51 -7.82 -8.69
N ILE A 176 -3.17 -6.70 -8.41
CA ILE A 176 -4.59 -6.64 -8.08
C ILE A 176 -5.36 -6.00 -9.23
N ARG A 177 -6.45 -6.65 -9.66
CA ARG A 177 -7.38 -6.13 -10.67
C ARG A 177 -8.80 -6.11 -10.13
N VAL A 178 -9.55 -5.03 -10.38
CA VAL A 178 -10.98 -4.98 -10.06
C VAL A 178 -11.74 -5.92 -10.99
N VAL A 179 -12.64 -6.71 -10.42
CA VAL A 179 -13.59 -7.54 -11.17
C VAL A 179 -14.94 -6.84 -11.18
N MET A 180 -15.53 -6.67 -12.37
CA MET A 180 -16.86 -6.09 -12.53
C MET A 180 -17.90 -7.19 -12.68
N LYS A 181 -19.13 -6.94 -12.22
CA LYS A 181 -20.25 -7.87 -12.35
C LYS A 181 -20.48 -8.34 -13.79
N LYS A 182 -20.28 -7.44 -14.76
CA LYS A 182 -20.40 -7.72 -16.20
C LYS A 182 -19.33 -8.68 -16.73
N ASP A 183 -18.22 -8.85 -16.01
CA ASP A 183 -17.10 -9.70 -16.39
C ASP A 183 -17.23 -11.11 -15.76
N LEU A 184 -18.25 -11.32 -14.92
CA LEU A 184 -18.63 -12.64 -14.42
C LEU A 184 -19.55 -13.28 -15.46
N VAL A 185 -19.14 -14.43 -15.99
CA VAL A 185 -19.91 -15.25 -16.95
C VAL A 185 -20.70 -16.30 -16.19
#